data_AF-A0AA38H5H2-F1
#
_entry.id   AF-A0AA38H5H2-F1
#
_cell.length_a   1.000
_cell.length_b   1.000
_cell.length_c   1.000
_cell.angle_alpha   90.00
_cell.angle_beta   90.00
_cell.angle_gamma   90.00
#
_symmetry.space_group_name_H-M   'P 1'
#
loop_
_entity.id
_entity.type
_entity.pdbx_description
1 polymer ?
#
loop_
_entity_poly.entity_id
_entity_poly.type
_entity_poly.pdbx_seq_one_letter_code
_entity_poly.pdbx_strand_id
1 'polypeptide(L)'
;MPPPILSSPFLTHSVLDTLLSQPASAQDRINLLSAKIHLYANEPTPGAATGQASSSTPSSSPTSAAPSSVTQIDAAGARSGGLGRDERRIPEMRTRLDLAEVQLNEARQTGESGGYTQQADAALRIVLDWTRGAMKGIERRRKERSGGREEGNPADVNKSGSLSPAVGLGGATEEDATGWESELRAMRRRALGMAIQVEEALGRTGRIVGLGKQLVEEESMQSGS
;
A
#
# COMPACT_ATOMS: atom_id res chain seq x y z
N MET A 1 -7.70 6.33 18.97
CA MET A 1 -6.59 6.60 19.91
C MET A 1 -5.42 5.72 19.51
N PRO A 2 -4.18 6.22 19.46
CA PRO A 2 -3.01 5.38 19.21
C PRO A 2 -2.91 4.30 20.29
N PRO A 3 -2.50 3.05 19.95
CA PRO A 3 -2.27 2.03 20.96
C PRO A 3 -1.22 2.52 21.99
N PRO A 4 -1.39 2.23 23.29
CA PRO A 4 -0.58 2.79 24.38
C PRO A 4 0.92 2.46 24.28
N ILE A 5 1.26 1.42 23.51
CA ILE A 5 2.63 0.97 23.26
C ILE A 5 3.43 2.02 22.47
N LEU A 6 2.78 2.88 21.68
CA LEU A 6 3.41 3.89 20.82
C LEU A 6 4.05 5.09 21.55
N SER A 7 4.00 5.12 22.88
CA SER A 7 4.62 6.18 23.69
C SER A 7 6.11 5.94 23.97
N SER A 8 6.66 4.78 23.59
CA SER A 8 8.07 4.46 23.84
C SER A 8 8.99 4.94 22.69
N PRO A 9 10.00 5.77 22.96
CA PRO A 9 10.98 6.22 21.96
C PRO A 9 11.91 5.11 21.46
N PHE A 10 11.84 3.90 22.04
CA PHE A 10 12.67 2.76 21.67
C PHE A 10 11.99 1.78 20.70
N LEU A 11 10.73 2.04 20.32
CA LEU A 11 10.02 1.22 19.34
C LEU A 11 10.51 1.51 17.93
N THR A 12 11.48 0.73 17.50
CA THR A 12 11.97 0.68 16.12
C THR A 12 11.37 -0.50 15.37
N HIS A 13 11.41 -0.47 14.04
CA HIS A 13 10.92 -1.58 13.21
C HIS A 13 11.60 -2.92 13.55
N SER A 14 12.91 -2.91 13.83
CA SER A 14 13.67 -4.11 14.20
C SER A 14 13.25 -4.71 15.54
N VAL A 15 12.91 -3.86 16.53
CA VAL A 15 12.37 -4.32 17.82
C VAL A 15 11.00 -4.97 17.61
N LEU A 16 10.13 -4.35 16.80
CA LEU A 16 8.83 -4.93 16.47
C LEU A 16 8.96 -6.27 15.75
N ASP A 17 9.91 -6.40 14.82
CA ASP A 17 10.16 -7.66 14.11
C ASP A 17 10.67 -8.75 15.06
N THR A 18 11.52 -8.38 16.02
CA THR A 18 11.98 -9.30 17.06
C THR A 18 10.81 -9.77 17.93
N LEU A 19 9.91 -8.86 18.33
CA LEU A 19 8.72 -9.20 19.12
C LEU A 19 7.71 -10.04 18.33
N LEU A 20 7.53 -9.76 17.03
CA LEU A 20 6.66 -10.54 16.14
C LEU A 20 7.21 -11.94 15.84
N SER A 21 8.51 -12.15 15.98
CA SER A 21 9.15 -13.46 15.82
C SER A 21 8.95 -14.38 17.03
N GLN A 22 8.57 -13.82 18.18
CA GLN A 22 8.30 -14.58 19.40
C GLN A 22 6.86 -15.10 19.43
N PRO A 23 6.58 -16.22 20.11
CA PRO A 23 5.22 -16.67 20.34
C PRO A 23 4.47 -15.67 21.22
N ALA A 24 3.61 -14.88 20.60
CA ALA A 24 2.76 -13.88 21.26
C ALA A 24 1.28 -14.24 21.12
N SER A 25 0.46 -13.72 22.03
CA SER A 25 -1.01 -13.85 21.89
C SER A 25 -1.50 -13.16 20.62
N ALA A 26 -2.65 -13.57 20.09
CA ALA A 26 -3.25 -12.96 18.90
C ALA A 26 -3.46 -11.45 19.09
N GLN A 27 -3.97 -11.06 20.26
CA GLN A 27 -4.21 -9.67 20.62
C GLN A 27 -2.90 -8.85 20.71
N ASP A 28 -1.84 -9.41 21.28
CA ASP A 28 -0.53 -8.74 21.31
C ASP A 28 0.03 -8.58 19.90
N ARG A 29 -0.14 -9.59 19.04
CA ARG A 29 0.28 -9.55 17.64
C ARG A 29 -0.48 -8.49 16.85
N ILE A 30 -1.79 -8.34 17.07
CA ILE A 30 -2.60 -7.25 16.51
C ILE A 30 -2.08 -5.89 16.96
N ASN A 31 -1.79 -5.72 18.24
CA ASN A 31 -1.27 -4.47 18.80
C ASN A 31 0.10 -4.12 18.21
N LEU A 32 1.00 -5.10 18.08
CA LEU A 32 2.34 -4.93 17.49
C LEU A 32 2.27 -4.58 16.00
N LEU A 33 1.44 -5.27 15.22
CA LEU A 33 1.24 -4.97 13.80
C LEU A 33 0.58 -3.60 13.57
N SER A 34 -0.41 -3.25 14.40
CA SER A 34 -1.03 -1.92 14.39
C SER A 34 -0.02 -0.82 14.70
N ALA A 35 0.84 -1.04 15.71
CA ALA A 35 1.94 -0.13 16.02
C ALA A 35 2.93 0.01 14.85
N LYS A 36 3.26 -1.11 14.19
CA LYS A 36 4.14 -1.13 13.01
C LYS A 36 3.57 -0.32 11.85
N ILE A 37 2.26 -0.40 11.59
CA ILE A 37 1.58 0.42 10.58
C ILE A 37 1.65 1.91 10.95
N HIS A 38 1.45 2.24 12.23
CA HIS A 38 1.56 3.62 12.70
C HIS A 38 2.97 4.21 12.52
N LEU A 39 4.02 3.40 12.71
CA LEU A 39 5.39 3.83 12.44
C LEU A 39 5.60 4.13 10.95
N TYR A 40 5.14 3.24 10.06
CA TYR A 40 5.23 3.50 8.60
C TYR A 40 4.43 4.73 8.16
N ALA A 41 3.28 5.00 8.78
CA ALA A 41 2.44 6.16 8.45
C ALA A 41 3.05 7.50 8.91
N ASN A 42 3.86 7.47 9.98
CA ASN A 42 4.44 8.66 10.60
C ASN A 42 5.94 8.86 10.29
N GLU A 43 6.53 7.98 9.47
CA GLU A 43 7.94 8.12 9.11
C GLU A 43 8.15 9.42 8.32
N PRO A 44 8.98 10.36 8.81
CA PRO A 44 9.20 11.63 8.14
C PRO A 44 9.86 11.33 6.79
N THR A 45 9.14 11.60 5.70
CA THR A 45 9.66 11.41 4.35
C THR A 45 10.94 12.24 4.20
N PRO A 46 12.14 11.63 4.00
CA PRO A 46 13.37 12.38 3.80
C PRO A 46 13.27 13.07 2.44
N GLY A 47 12.87 14.34 2.45
CA GLY A 47 12.64 15.12 1.23
C GLY A 47 11.77 16.37 1.41
N ALA A 48 11.02 16.50 2.50
CA ALA A 48 10.27 17.72 2.82
C ALA A 48 11.04 18.58 3.84
N ALA A 49 12.21 19.08 3.45
CA ALA A 49 12.95 20.07 4.22
C ALA A 49 13.30 21.28 3.33
N THR A 50 12.32 22.17 3.13
CA THR A 50 12.62 23.56 2.77
C THR A 50 11.54 24.51 3.31
N GLY A 51 11.94 25.38 4.27
CA GLY A 51 11.28 26.64 4.64
C GLY A 51 10.16 26.51 5.68
N GLN A 52 10.38 26.82 6.97
CA GLN A 52 10.15 28.16 7.58
C GLN A 52 8.72 28.69 7.36
N ALA A 53 7.95 29.13 8.36
CA ALA A 53 8.35 29.70 9.63
C ALA A 53 7.26 29.52 10.70
N SER A 54 7.73 29.38 11.94
CA SER A 54 6.98 29.57 13.16
C SER A 54 6.38 30.98 13.23
N SER A 55 5.12 31.11 13.62
CA SER A 55 4.62 32.30 14.31
C SER A 55 3.64 31.88 15.39
N SER A 56 4.04 32.15 16.63
CA SER A 56 3.34 31.95 17.89
C SER A 56 2.16 32.89 18.09
N THR A 57 1.04 32.38 18.60
CA THR A 57 0.09 33.12 19.45
C THR A 57 -0.64 32.15 20.39
N PRO A 58 -0.69 32.40 21.71
CA PRO A 58 -1.54 31.65 22.64
C PRO A 58 -2.80 32.44 22.99
N SER A 59 -3.98 31.80 23.02
CA SER A 59 -5.13 32.29 23.81
C SER A 59 -6.17 31.21 24.12
N SER A 60 -6.20 30.82 25.39
CA SER A 60 -7.35 30.63 26.31
C SER A 60 -8.66 29.95 25.87
N SER A 61 -8.86 28.76 26.48
CA SER A 61 -10.06 28.29 27.22
C SER A 61 -11.28 27.68 26.50
N PRO A 62 -11.99 26.73 27.15
CA PRO A 62 -12.62 25.59 26.49
C PRO A 62 -14.15 25.72 26.37
N THR A 63 -14.71 25.21 25.28
CA THR A 63 -16.16 24.99 25.16
C THR A 63 -16.43 23.52 24.87
N SER A 64 -17.18 22.94 25.79
CA SER A 64 -17.75 21.60 25.78
C SER A 64 -18.74 21.45 24.62
N ALA A 65 -18.42 20.59 23.64
CA ALA A 65 -19.40 20.00 22.74
C ALA A 65 -18.85 18.69 22.11
N ALA A 66 -19.69 17.66 22.21
CA ALA A 66 -19.66 16.30 21.65
C ALA A 66 -18.62 15.93 20.56
N PRO A 67 -17.95 14.76 20.64
CA PRO A 67 -17.09 14.27 19.57
C PRO A 67 -17.88 13.47 18.53
N SER A 68 -18.36 14.15 17.48
CA SER A 68 -18.64 13.51 16.19
C SER A 68 -17.32 13.28 15.46
N SER A 69 -16.68 12.13 15.70
CA SER A 69 -15.45 11.74 15.00
C SER A 69 -15.80 11.17 13.63
N VAL A 70 -16.08 12.04 12.66
CA VAL A 70 -15.98 11.67 11.24
C VAL A 70 -14.50 11.70 10.90
N THR A 71 -13.92 10.50 10.83
CA THR A 71 -12.58 10.25 10.32
C THR A 71 -12.52 10.74 8.87
N GLN A 72 -12.10 11.98 8.69
CA GLN A 72 -11.75 12.52 7.38
C GLN A 72 -10.39 11.92 7.01
N ILE A 73 -10.42 10.71 6.46
CA ILE A 73 -9.27 10.10 5.83
C ILE A 73 -9.05 10.94 4.57
N ASP A 74 -8.05 11.81 4.61
CA ASP A 74 -7.61 12.58 3.45
C ASP A 74 -7.14 11.61 2.34
N ALA A 75 -8.08 11.26 1.46
CA ALA A 75 -7.84 10.55 0.21
C ALA A 75 -7.31 11.49 -0.89
N ALA A 76 -6.60 12.56 -0.50
CA ALA A 76 -6.17 13.66 -1.37
C ALA A 76 -4.64 13.70 -1.62
N GLY A 77 -3.95 12.54 -1.55
CA GLY A 77 -2.51 12.43 -1.83
C GLY A 77 -2.14 11.49 -2.98
N ALA A 78 -3.10 11.00 -3.76
CA ALA A 78 -2.94 9.92 -4.74
C ALA A 78 -2.73 10.39 -6.19
N ARG A 79 -2.05 11.52 -6.41
CA ARG A 79 -1.77 12.00 -7.77
C ARG A 79 -0.29 12.38 -7.87
N SER A 80 0.47 11.54 -8.57
CA SER A 80 1.90 11.71 -8.89
C SER A 80 2.90 11.35 -7.78
N GLY A 81 2.99 10.05 -7.44
CA GLY A 81 4.17 9.48 -6.80
C GLY A 81 5.07 8.85 -7.86
N GLY A 82 6.37 9.16 -7.86
CA GLY A 82 7.36 8.39 -8.61
C GLY A 82 7.41 6.93 -8.12
N LEU A 83 7.97 6.02 -8.94
CA LEU A 83 8.07 4.57 -8.63
C LEU A 83 8.60 4.30 -7.21
N GLY A 84 9.57 5.10 -6.75
CA GLY A 84 10.13 4.98 -5.40
C GLY A 84 9.15 5.33 -4.25
N ARG A 85 8.01 5.98 -4.51
CA ARG A 85 6.97 6.21 -3.49
C ARG A 85 6.09 4.97 -3.32
N ASP A 86 5.77 4.27 -4.42
CA ASP A 86 4.98 3.04 -4.35
C ASP A 86 5.81 1.89 -3.76
N GLU A 87 7.08 1.78 -4.15
CA GLU A 87 8.01 0.79 -3.59
C GLU A 87 8.17 0.93 -2.07
N ARG A 88 8.29 2.16 -1.56
CA ARG A 88 8.40 2.43 -0.11
C ARG A 88 7.15 2.03 0.69
N ARG A 89 5.98 1.91 0.05
CA ARG A 89 4.73 1.52 0.73
C ARG A 89 4.53 0.02 0.78
N ILE A 90 5.35 -0.77 0.08
CA ILE A 90 5.26 -2.23 0.07
C ILE A 90 5.34 -2.82 1.50
N PRO A 91 6.31 -2.44 2.36
CA PRO A 91 6.39 -2.97 3.73
C PRO A 91 5.17 -2.62 4.60
N GLU A 92 4.59 -1.43 4.40
CA GLU A 92 3.35 -1.01 5.05
C GLU A 92 2.19 -1.93 4.65
N MET A 93 2.03 -2.17 3.34
CA MET A 93 0.94 -2.98 2.80
C MET A 93 1.06 -4.46 3.18
N ARG A 94 2.28 -5.01 3.22
CA ARG A 94 2.55 -6.35 3.78
C ARG A 94 2.07 -6.44 5.22
N THR A 95 2.43 -5.46 6.04
CA THR A 95 2.04 -5.43 7.46
C THR A 95 0.51 -5.36 7.62
N ARG A 96 -0.18 -4.61 6.75
CA ARG A 96 -1.65 -4.58 6.72
C ARG A 96 -2.27 -5.92 6.32
N LEU A 97 -1.67 -6.65 5.37
CA LEU A 97 -2.12 -7.99 5.01
C LEU A 97 -1.96 -8.98 6.16
N ASP A 98 -0.81 -8.95 6.82
CA ASP A 98 -0.54 -9.83 7.96
C ASP A 98 -1.48 -9.49 9.15
N LEU A 99 -1.80 -8.21 9.35
CA LEU A 99 -2.82 -7.80 10.33
C LEU A 99 -4.19 -8.38 9.99
N ALA A 100 -4.63 -8.24 8.74
CA ALA A 100 -5.93 -8.77 8.29
C ALA A 100 -6.01 -10.28 8.45
N GLU A 101 -4.91 -11.01 8.19
CA GLU A 101 -4.85 -12.46 8.39
C GLU A 101 -4.99 -12.86 9.86
N VAL A 102 -4.27 -12.18 10.77
CA VAL A 102 -4.39 -12.44 12.21
C VAL A 102 -5.81 -12.17 12.69
N GLN A 103 -6.43 -11.08 12.26
CA GLN A 103 -7.82 -10.74 12.60
C GLN A 103 -8.81 -11.79 12.06
N LEU A 104 -8.63 -12.28 10.83
CA LEU A 104 -9.44 -13.36 10.27
C LEU A 104 -9.30 -14.67 11.05
N ASN A 105 -8.07 -15.01 11.44
CA ASN A 105 -7.81 -16.21 12.23
C ASN A 105 -8.42 -16.11 13.62
N GLU A 106 -8.36 -14.94 14.25
CA GLU A 106 -8.99 -14.69 15.55
C GLU A 106 -10.52 -14.77 15.46
N ALA A 107 -11.12 -14.15 14.43
CA ALA A 107 -12.56 -14.26 14.16
C ALA A 107 -13.03 -15.72 14.03
N ARG A 108 -12.21 -16.58 13.41
CA ARG A 108 -12.49 -18.02 13.28
C ARG A 108 -12.38 -18.76 14.60
N GLN A 109 -11.42 -18.40 15.45
CA GLN A 109 -11.18 -19.06 16.73
C GLN A 109 -12.25 -18.69 17.77
N THR A 110 -12.66 -17.42 17.82
CA THR A 110 -13.64 -16.94 18.79
C THR A 110 -15.08 -17.19 18.34
N GLY A 111 -15.32 -17.39 17.04
CA GLY A 111 -16.67 -17.43 16.46
C GLY A 111 -17.37 -16.07 16.45
N GLU A 112 -16.72 -15.02 16.95
CA GLU A 112 -17.24 -13.65 16.92
C GLU A 112 -16.93 -13.02 15.56
N SER A 113 -17.85 -13.22 14.61
CA SER A 113 -17.65 -12.75 13.24
C SER A 113 -17.75 -11.23 13.08
N GLY A 114 -18.22 -10.47 14.07
CA GLY A 114 -18.59 -9.06 13.87
C GLY A 114 -17.40 -8.09 13.80
N GLY A 115 -16.60 -8.01 14.87
CA GLY A 115 -15.60 -6.96 15.02
C GLY A 115 -14.34 -7.20 14.19
N TYR A 116 -13.74 -8.38 14.33
CA TYR A 116 -12.47 -8.71 13.67
C TYR A 116 -12.60 -8.83 12.15
N THR A 117 -13.71 -9.37 11.62
CA THR A 117 -13.88 -9.46 10.16
C THR A 117 -14.09 -8.09 9.51
N GLN A 118 -14.76 -7.15 10.20
CA GLN A 118 -14.92 -5.78 9.71
C GLN A 118 -13.60 -5.03 9.70
N GLN A 119 -12.75 -5.23 10.72
CA GLN A 119 -11.40 -4.68 10.75
C GLN A 119 -10.53 -5.25 9.62
N ALA A 120 -10.62 -6.57 9.39
CA ALA A 120 -9.92 -7.23 8.29
C ALA A 120 -10.40 -6.72 6.93
N ASP A 121 -11.71 -6.55 6.72
CA ASP A 121 -12.30 -5.95 5.49
C ASP A 121 -11.70 -4.56 5.23
N ALA A 122 -11.68 -3.70 6.25
CA ALA A 122 -11.13 -2.35 6.13
C ALA A 122 -9.65 -2.35 5.74
N ALA A 123 -8.83 -3.22 6.36
CA ALA A 123 -7.42 -3.35 6.03
C ALA A 123 -7.20 -3.86 4.59
N LEU A 124 -7.97 -4.88 4.18
CA LEU A 124 -7.89 -5.47 2.85
C LEU A 124 -8.29 -4.50 1.75
N ARG A 125 -9.32 -3.67 1.95
CA ARG A 125 -9.72 -2.65 0.97
C ARG A 125 -8.60 -1.67 0.67
N ILE A 126 -7.88 -1.21 1.70
CA ILE A 126 -6.75 -0.30 1.54
C ILE A 126 -5.66 -0.93 0.68
N VAL A 127 -5.35 -2.21 0.92
CA VAL A 127 -4.35 -2.95 0.13
C VAL A 127 -4.84 -3.16 -1.31
N LEU A 128 -6.10 -3.54 -1.51
CA LEU A 128 -6.67 -3.79 -2.84
C LEU A 128 -6.77 -2.53 -3.71
N ASP A 129 -7.16 -1.41 -3.11
CA ASP A 129 -7.25 -0.12 -3.79
C ASP A 129 -5.85 0.41 -4.14
N TRP A 130 -4.90 0.30 -3.22
CA TRP A 130 -3.53 0.73 -3.47
C TRP A 130 -2.85 -0.14 -4.54
N THR A 131 -2.91 -1.47 -4.41
CA THR A 131 -2.32 -2.40 -5.41
C THR A 131 -2.91 -2.17 -6.80
N ARG A 132 -4.22 -1.97 -6.91
CA ARG A 132 -4.88 -1.62 -8.19
C ARG A 132 -4.34 -0.32 -8.77
N GLY A 133 -4.22 0.73 -7.94
CA GLY A 133 -3.69 2.02 -8.35
C GLY A 133 -2.24 1.94 -8.85
N ALA A 134 -1.39 1.24 -8.10
CA ALA A 134 0.01 1.04 -8.43
C ALA A 134 0.18 0.25 -9.75
N MET A 135 -0.54 -0.86 -9.92
CA MET A 135 -0.52 -1.63 -11.17
C MET A 135 -0.98 -0.83 -12.39
N LYS A 136 -2.05 -0.03 -12.25
CA LYS A 136 -2.50 0.86 -13.32
C LYS A 136 -1.46 1.92 -13.66
N GLY A 137 -0.73 2.40 -12.66
CA GLY A 137 0.40 3.34 -12.84
C GLY A 137 1.54 2.72 -13.64
N ILE A 138 1.90 1.48 -13.33
CA ILE A 138 2.91 0.70 -14.07
C ILE A 138 2.49 0.52 -15.53
N GLU A 139 1.26 0.02 -15.75
CA GLU A 139 0.76 -0.27 -17.09
C GLU A 139 0.70 0.98 -17.98
N ARG A 140 0.25 2.10 -17.41
CA ARG A 140 0.25 3.40 -18.10
C ARG A 140 1.66 3.80 -18.55
N ARG A 141 2.66 3.68 -17.67
CA ARG A 141 4.05 4.00 -18.00
C ARG A 141 4.61 3.06 -19.06
N ARG A 142 4.25 1.77 -19.02
CA ARG A 142 4.65 0.79 -20.04
C ARG A 142 4.12 1.19 -21.42
N LYS A 143 2.85 1.60 -21.48
CA LYS A 143 2.21 2.10 -22.71
C LYS A 143 2.84 3.39 -23.23
N GLU A 144 3.17 4.32 -22.34
CA GLU A 144 3.87 5.57 -22.69
C GLU A 144 5.29 5.28 -23.24
N ARG A 145 6.01 4.29 -22.68
CA ARG A 145 7.33 3.86 -23.20
C ARG A 145 7.23 3.13 -24.54
N SER A 146 6.24 2.25 -24.72
CA SER A 146 6.08 1.50 -25.98
C SER A 146 5.50 2.34 -27.12
N GLY A 147 4.79 3.43 -26.80
CA GLY A 147 4.18 4.33 -27.78
C GLY A 147 5.10 5.45 -28.30
N GLY A 148 6.33 5.57 -27.79
CA GLY A 148 7.28 6.64 -28.15
C GLY A 148 8.08 6.43 -29.44
N ARG A 149 7.81 5.34 -30.18
CA ARG A 149 8.34 5.15 -31.53
C ARG A 149 7.19 5.28 -32.51
N GLU A 150 6.75 6.52 -32.72
CA GLU A 150 6.18 6.87 -34.03
C GLU A 150 7.19 6.37 -35.06
N GLU A 151 6.76 5.42 -35.89
CA GLU A 151 7.27 5.28 -37.25
C GLU A 151 7.05 6.62 -37.94
N GLY A 152 7.96 7.56 -37.69
CA GLY A 152 8.20 8.68 -38.57
C GLY A 152 8.49 8.10 -39.94
N ASN A 153 7.50 8.23 -40.82
CA ASN A 153 7.58 8.06 -42.25
C ASN A 153 9.02 8.37 -42.76
N PRO A 154 9.77 7.42 -43.33
CA PRO A 154 11.12 7.65 -43.84
C PRO A 154 11.09 8.37 -45.19
N ALA A 155 10.44 9.54 -45.22
CA ALA A 155 10.30 10.37 -46.41
C ALA A 155 10.68 11.82 -46.11
N ASP A 156 11.81 12.04 -45.42
CA ASP A 156 12.63 13.24 -45.62
C ASP A 156 14.02 13.06 -45.01
N VAL A 157 14.85 12.27 -45.69
CA VAL A 157 16.30 12.30 -45.49
C VAL A 157 16.83 13.46 -46.31
N ASN A 158 17.02 14.63 -45.68
CA ASN A 158 18.12 15.56 -45.99
C ASN A 158 18.06 16.85 -45.15
N LYS A 159 18.72 16.87 -43.99
CA LYS A 159 19.73 17.91 -43.65
C LYS A 159 20.31 17.72 -42.26
N SER A 160 21.61 17.41 -42.26
CA SER A 160 22.65 17.96 -41.37
C SER A 160 22.35 18.10 -39.87
N GLY A 161 22.91 17.17 -39.10
CA GLY A 161 23.99 17.48 -38.16
C GLY A 161 23.65 18.28 -36.91
N SER A 162 23.54 17.58 -35.78
CA SER A 162 24.23 18.00 -34.55
C SER A 162 24.35 16.81 -33.60
N LEU A 163 25.59 16.40 -33.36
CA LEU A 163 25.99 15.39 -32.41
C LEU A 163 25.71 15.91 -31.00
N SER A 164 24.73 15.31 -30.32
CA SER A 164 24.71 15.29 -28.85
C SER A 164 24.87 13.84 -28.42
N PRO A 165 25.92 13.49 -27.65
CA PRO A 165 26.03 12.17 -27.09
C PRO A 165 24.91 12.03 -26.06
N ALA A 166 23.96 11.16 -26.36
CA ALA A 166 23.05 10.61 -25.37
C ALA A 166 23.92 9.91 -24.32
N VAL A 167 24.22 10.63 -23.23
CA VAL A 167 24.82 10.06 -22.04
C VAL A 167 23.77 9.15 -21.42
N GLY A 168 23.80 7.89 -21.85
CA GLY A 168 23.17 6.78 -21.15
C GLY A 168 23.85 6.60 -19.81
N LEU A 169 23.31 7.25 -18.79
CA LEU A 169 23.64 7.00 -17.39
C LEU A 169 22.38 6.49 -16.71
N GLY A 170 22.41 5.22 -16.34
CA GLY A 170 21.38 4.58 -15.54
C GLY A 170 20.69 3.44 -16.26
N GLY A 171 21.46 2.41 -16.62
CA GLY A 171 20.93 1.06 -16.71
C GLY A 171 20.46 0.64 -15.32
N ALA A 172 19.27 1.07 -14.93
CA ALA A 172 18.45 0.30 -14.02
C ALA A 172 18.06 -0.94 -14.84
N THR A 173 18.77 -2.03 -14.59
CA THR A 173 18.46 -3.37 -15.04
C THR A 173 16.94 -3.57 -14.96
N GLU A 174 16.30 -3.84 -16.10
CA GLU A 174 14.85 -4.13 -16.16
C GLU A 174 14.45 -5.23 -15.16
N GLU A 175 15.41 -6.08 -14.77
CA GLU A 175 15.27 -7.10 -13.73
C GLU A 175 14.81 -6.53 -12.37
N ASP A 176 15.26 -5.35 -11.93
CA ASP A 176 14.82 -4.78 -10.65
C ASP A 176 13.40 -4.20 -10.70
N ALA A 177 12.98 -3.70 -11.88
CA ALA A 177 11.60 -3.24 -12.06
C ALA A 177 10.60 -4.39 -11.98
N THR A 178 11.00 -5.61 -12.33
CA THR A 178 10.11 -6.79 -12.24
C THR A 178 9.92 -7.31 -10.81
N GLY A 179 10.90 -7.12 -9.92
CA GLY A 179 10.89 -7.70 -8.58
C GLY A 179 9.71 -7.22 -7.74
N TRP A 180 9.61 -5.91 -7.53
CA TRP A 180 8.54 -5.33 -6.71
C TRP A 180 7.16 -5.39 -7.39
N GLU A 181 7.10 -5.40 -8.73
CA GLU A 181 5.86 -5.62 -9.47
C GLU A 181 5.29 -7.03 -9.27
N SER A 182 6.15 -8.05 -9.33
CA SER A 182 5.76 -9.44 -9.07
C SER A 182 5.21 -9.60 -7.65
N GLU A 183 5.84 -8.90 -6.71
CA GLU A 183 5.43 -8.87 -5.33
C GLU A 183 4.09 -8.16 -5.14
N LEU A 184 3.87 -7.05 -5.83
CA LEU A 184 2.61 -6.33 -5.84
C LEU A 184 1.45 -7.22 -6.28
N ARG A 185 1.65 -8.01 -7.35
CA ARG A 185 0.66 -8.99 -7.83
C ARG A 185 0.45 -10.11 -6.80
N ALA A 186 1.51 -10.62 -6.18
CA ALA A 186 1.40 -11.64 -5.14
C ALA A 186 0.60 -11.15 -3.92
N MET A 187 0.88 -9.92 -3.46
CA MET A 187 0.11 -9.27 -2.38
C MET A 187 -1.36 -9.11 -2.77
N ARG A 188 -1.63 -8.67 -4.00
CA ARG A 188 -3.00 -8.50 -4.49
C ARG A 188 -3.78 -9.81 -4.52
N ARG A 189 -3.20 -10.90 -5.01
CA ARG A 189 -3.86 -12.22 -5.00
C ARG A 189 -4.14 -12.69 -3.58
N ARG A 190 -3.16 -12.58 -2.68
CA ARG A 190 -3.34 -12.92 -1.26
C ARG A 190 -4.47 -12.08 -0.63
N ALA A 191 -4.51 -10.78 -0.93
CA ALA A 191 -5.56 -9.88 -0.46
C ALA A 191 -6.95 -10.26 -1.00
N LEU A 192 -7.06 -10.60 -2.28
CA LEU A 192 -8.31 -11.04 -2.92
C LEU A 192 -8.83 -12.36 -2.29
N GLY A 193 -7.93 -13.33 -2.07
CA GLY A 193 -8.27 -14.58 -1.41
C GLY A 193 -8.81 -14.36 0.02
N MET A 194 -8.15 -13.50 0.80
CA MET A 194 -8.63 -13.15 2.14
C MET A 194 -9.95 -12.35 2.09
N ALA A 195 -10.12 -11.46 1.12
CA ALA A 195 -11.35 -10.69 0.96
C ALA A 195 -12.55 -11.59 0.63
N ILE A 196 -12.35 -12.65 -0.15
CA ILE A 196 -13.38 -13.68 -0.38
C ILE A 196 -13.78 -14.32 0.95
N GLN A 197 -12.80 -14.74 1.77
CA GLN A 197 -13.06 -15.35 3.08
C GLN A 197 -13.81 -14.40 4.03
N VAL A 198 -13.51 -13.10 4.00
CA VAL A 198 -14.25 -12.07 4.74
C VAL A 198 -15.70 -11.98 4.26
N GLU A 199 -15.93 -11.88 2.95
CA GLU A 199 -17.27 -11.76 2.40
C GLU A 199 -18.09 -13.05 2.61
N GLU A 200 -17.47 -14.22 2.62
CA GLU A 200 -18.06 -15.51 3.04
C GLU A 200 -18.50 -15.46 4.51
N ALA A 201 -17.62 -15.04 5.41
CA ALA A 201 -17.92 -14.93 6.84
C ALA A 201 -19.02 -13.89 7.14
N LEU A 202 -19.17 -12.87 6.29
CA LEU A 202 -20.21 -11.86 6.37
C LEU A 202 -21.51 -12.23 5.62
N GLY A 203 -21.55 -13.39 4.93
CA GLY A 203 -22.71 -13.84 4.17
C GLY A 203 -23.02 -13.02 2.91
N ARG A 204 -22.04 -12.28 2.37
CA ARG A 204 -22.20 -11.33 1.26
C ARG A 204 -21.82 -11.96 -0.08
N THR A 205 -22.60 -12.95 -0.50
CA THR A 205 -22.34 -13.77 -1.71
C THR A 205 -22.24 -12.98 -3.01
N GLY A 206 -22.93 -11.85 -3.15
CA GLY A 206 -22.89 -11.02 -4.36
C GLY A 206 -21.50 -10.46 -4.69
N ARG A 207 -20.65 -10.17 -3.67
CA ARG A 207 -19.30 -9.64 -3.89
C ARG A 207 -18.26 -10.73 -4.14
N ILE A 208 -18.49 -11.94 -3.61
CA ILE A 208 -17.60 -13.10 -3.74
C ILE A 208 -17.35 -13.42 -5.21
N VAL A 209 -18.41 -13.44 -6.04
CA VAL A 209 -18.28 -13.73 -7.48
C VAL A 209 -17.41 -12.67 -8.18
N GLY A 210 -17.56 -11.39 -7.82
CA GLY A 210 -16.77 -10.31 -8.41
C GLY A 210 -15.29 -10.36 -8.02
N LEU A 211 -15.00 -10.72 -6.76
CA LEU A 211 -13.63 -10.89 -6.26
C LEU A 211 -12.99 -12.16 -6.83
N GLY A 212 -13.74 -13.26 -6.93
CA GLY A 212 -13.28 -14.52 -7.52
C GLY A 212 -12.87 -14.37 -8.99
N LYS A 213 -13.64 -13.62 -9.78
CA LYS A 213 -13.26 -13.30 -11.17
C LYS A 213 -11.94 -12.54 -11.25
N GLN A 214 -11.75 -11.54 -10.38
CA GLN A 214 -10.49 -10.78 -10.31
C GLN A 214 -9.32 -11.68 -9.92
N LEU A 215 -9.52 -12.62 -8.98
CA LEU A 215 -8.46 -13.54 -8.57
C LEU A 215 -8.03 -14.46 -9.73
N VAL A 216 -9.00 -15.03 -10.45
CA VAL A 216 -8.73 -15.89 -11.62
C VAL A 216 -8.02 -15.11 -12.73
N GLU A 217 -8.43 -13.87 -12.98
CA GLU A 217 -7.78 -12.99 -13.96
C GLU A 217 -6.29 -12.77 -13.59
N GLU A 218 -6.00 -12.46 -12.33
CA GLU A 218 -4.63 -12.26 -11.83
C GLU A 218 -3.77 -13.53 -11.90
N GLU A 219 -4.36 -14.71 -11.68
CA GLU A 219 -3.67 -16.01 -11.83
C GLU A 219 -3.38 -16.33 -13.31
N SER A 220 -4.30 -15.97 -14.20
CA SER A 220 -4.14 -16.19 -15.65
C SER A 220 -3.00 -15.34 -16.23
N MET A 221 -2.82 -14.11 -15.74
CA MET A 221 -1.75 -13.21 -16.17
C MET A 221 -0.36 -13.67 -15.75
N GLN A 222 -0.24 -14.50 -14.71
CA GLN A 222 1.06 -15.04 -14.27
C GLN A 222 1.46 -16.32 -15.01
N SER A 223 0.50 -17.11 -15.48
CA SER A 223 0.76 -18.39 -16.17
C SER A 223 1.13 -18.22 -17.66
N GLY A 224 1.02 -17.00 -18.20
CA GLY A 224 1.27 -16.69 -19.61
C GLY A 224 2.57 -15.96 -19.92
N SER A 225 3.52 -15.89 -18.97
CA SER A 225 4.90 -15.38 -19.17
C SER A 225 5.90 -16.51 -19.03
#